data_AF-A0A1H3QIL7-F1
#
_entry.id   AF-A0A1H3QIL7-F1
#
_cell.length_a   1.000
_cell.length_b   1.000
_cell.length_c   1.000
_cell.angle_alpha   90.00
_cell.angle_beta   90.00
_cell.angle_gamma   90.00
#
_symmetry.space_group_name_H-M   'P 1'
#
loop_
_entity.id
_entity.type
_entity.pdbx_description
1 polymer ?
#
loop_
_entity_poly.entity_id
_entity_poly.type
_entity_poly.pdbx_seq_one_letter_code
_entity_poly.pdbx_strand_id
1 'polypeptide(L)'
;MGNRSGFFKESELTLVEAAKRLSLPKGALKNWVYADRPSKLTKVGKHQKKPLSDLKLELSRVKRELAEVMMERDFIKKCAAYFVKESQ
;
A
#
# COMPACT_ATOMS: atom_id res chain seq x y z
N MET A 1 1.99 -33.42 -26.86
CA MET A 1 1.47 -32.46 -25.86
C MET A 1 2.63 -31.61 -25.37
N GLY A 2 2.80 -30.40 -25.92
CA GLY A 2 3.95 -29.54 -25.62
C GLY A 2 3.73 -28.68 -24.37
N ASN A 3 4.65 -28.78 -23.41
CA ASN A 3 4.73 -27.91 -22.23
C ASN A 3 4.92 -26.45 -22.68
N ARG A 4 3.84 -25.65 -22.66
CA ARG A 4 3.94 -24.19 -22.87
C ARG A 4 4.44 -23.54 -21.58
N SER A 5 5.76 -23.52 -21.45
CA SER A 5 6.53 -22.79 -20.45
C SER A 5 6.19 -21.28 -20.47
N GLY A 6 5.36 -20.86 -19.53
CA GLY A 6 5.66 -19.89 -18.47
C GLY A 6 6.57 -18.68 -18.67
N PHE A 7 6.84 -18.20 -19.89
CA PHE A 7 7.62 -16.98 -20.10
C PHE A 7 6.78 -15.73 -19.85
N PHE A 8 7.31 -14.82 -19.03
CA PHE A 8 6.78 -13.47 -18.90
C PHE A 8 7.20 -12.68 -20.15
N LYS A 9 6.26 -12.00 -20.82
CA LYS A 9 6.50 -11.46 -22.18
C LYS A 9 7.45 -10.25 -22.23
N GLU A 10 7.69 -9.61 -21.09
CA GLU A 10 8.40 -8.32 -21.00
C GLU A 10 9.75 -8.41 -20.27
N SER A 11 9.90 -9.45 -19.45
CA SER A 11 11.19 -9.88 -18.91
C SER A 11 11.26 -11.36 -19.22
N GLU A 12 12.30 -11.83 -19.90
CA GLU A 12 12.46 -13.23 -20.35
C GLU A 12 12.59 -14.26 -19.19
N LEU A 13 12.03 -13.93 -18.03
CA LEU A 13 11.98 -14.71 -16.82
C LEU A 13 10.83 -15.70 -16.89
N THR A 14 11.05 -16.88 -16.32
CA THR A 14 9.93 -17.77 -16.03
C THR A 14 9.16 -17.29 -14.80
N LEU A 15 7.94 -17.78 -14.64
CA LEU A 15 7.13 -17.54 -13.44
C LEU A 15 7.87 -17.87 -12.12
N VAL A 16 8.80 -18.84 -12.14
CA VAL A 16 9.56 -19.23 -10.95
C VAL A 16 10.64 -18.21 -10.64
N GLU A 17 11.46 -17.83 -11.63
CA GLU A 17 12.47 -16.76 -11.47
C GLU A 17 11.83 -15.44 -11.06
N ALA A 18 10.72 -15.06 -11.69
CA ALA A 18 10.00 -13.84 -11.35
C ALA A 18 9.46 -13.88 -9.90
N ALA A 19 8.88 -15.00 -9.47
CA ALA A 19 8.40 -15.16 -8.09
C ALA A 19 9.55 -15.09 -7.08
N LYS A 20 10.69 -15.72 -7.39
CA LYS A 20 11.89 -15.71 -6.54
C LYS A 20 12.47 -14.30 -6.41
N ARG A 21 12.57 -13.55 -7.51
CA ARG A 21 13.08 -12.17 -7.53
C ARG A 21 12.21 -11.20 -6.73
N LEU A 22 10.91 -11.41 -6.75
CA LEU A 22 9.93 -10.61 -6.01
C LEU A 22 9.71 -11.10 -4.57
N SER A 23 10.38 -12.18 -4.16
CA SER A 23 10.16 -12.84 -2.86
C SER A 23 8.69 -13.20 -2.60
N LEU A 24 7.98 -13.62 -3.65
CA LEU A 24 6.56 -14.00 -3.60
C LEU A 24 6.37 -15.52 -3.73
N PRO A 25 5.31 -16.08 -3.14
CA PRO A 25 4.90 -17.45 -3.44
C PRO A 25 4.54 -17.59 -4.93
N LYS A 26 5.05 -18.64 -5.59
CA LYS A 26 4.76 -18.95 -7.01
C LYS A 26 3.25 -18.93 -7.31
N GLY A 27 2.43 -19.45 -6.40
CA GLY A 27 0.98 -19.47 -6.52
C GLY A 27 0.33 -18.09 -6.55
N ALA A 28 0.88 -17.12 -5.80
CA ALA A 28 0.38 -15.75 -5.77
C ALA A 28 0.64 -15.05 -7.11
N LEU A 29 1.87 -15.12 -7.60
CA LEU A 29 2.24 -14.55 -8.91
C LEU A 29 1.48 -15.24 -10.05
N LYS A 30 1.32 -16.57 -9.99
CA LYS A 30 0.49 -17.33 -10.93
C LYS A 30 -0.93 -16.76 -10.98
N ASN A 31 -1.57 -16.61 -9.82
CA ASN A 31 -2.94 -16.12 -9.72
C ASN A 31 -3.08 -14.71 -10.29
N TRP A 32 -2.10 -13.82 -10.05
CA TRP A 32 -2.09 -12.46 -10.61
C TRP A 32 -1.94 -12.45 -12.13
N VAL A 33 -1.04 -13.25 -12.70
CA VAL A 33 -0.88 -13.37 -14.16
C VAL A 33 -2.14 -13.93 -14.83
N TYR A 34 -2.86 -14.85 -14.17
CA TYR A 34 -4.16 -15.32 -14.67
C TYR A 34 -5.28 -14.30 -14.51
N ALA A 35 -5.19 -13.43 -13.50
CA ALA A 35 -6.14 -12.35 -13.24
C ALA A 35 -6.05 -11.25 -14.28
N ASP A 36 -4.82 -10.89 -14.66
CA ASP A 36 -4.49 -9.84 -15.63
C ASP A 36 -5.03 -10.14 -17.04
N ARG A 37 -5.41 -11.39 -17.31
CA ARG A 37 -6.07 -11.72 -18.57
C ARG A 37 -7.43 -11.01 -18.66
N PRO A 38 -7.74 -10.37 -19.80
CA PRO A 38 -8.86 -9.44 -19.94
C PRO A 38 -10.26 -10.05 -19.64
N SER A 39 -10.39 -11.38 -19.61
CA SER A 39 -11.65 -12.07 -19.27
C SER A 39 -11.82 -12.45 -17.79
N LYS A 40 -10.81 -12.27 -16.93
CA LYS A 40 -10.83 -12.69 -15.51
C LYS A 40 -10.58 -11.58 -14.49
N LEU A 41 -10.25 -10.37 -14.94
CA LEU A 41 -9.97 -9.22 -14.09
C LEU A 41 -11.12 -8.87 -13.13
N THR A 42 -12.36 -9.22 -13.49
CA THR A 42 -13.54 -9.00 -12.63
C THR A 42 -13.55 -9.85 -11.36
N LYS A 43 -12.82 -10.98 -11.29
CA LYS A 43 -12.88 -11.92 -10.14
C LYS A 43 -11.79 -11.71 -9.10
N VAL A 44 -10.68 -11.05 -9.43
CA VAL A 44 -9.59 -10.81 -8.49
C VAL A 44 -9.85 -9.51 -7.74
N GLY A 45 -9.92 -9.60 -6.40
CA GLY A 45 -10.24 -8.48 -5.53
C GLY A 45 -11.69 -8.39 -5.05
N LYS A 46 -12.62 -9.26 -5.51
CA LYS A 46 -14.02 -9.25 -5.02
C LYS A 46 -14.14 -9.49 -3.50
N HIS A 47 -13.22 -10.28 -2.94
CA HIS A 47 -13.15 -10.56 -1.50
C HIS A 47 -12.25 -9.59 -0.71
N GLN A 48 -11.54 -8.69 -1.39
CA GLN A 48 -10.62 -7.70 -0.79
C GLN A 48 -11.23 -6.30 -0.70
N LYS A 49 -12.54 -6.16 -0.88
CA LYS A 49 -13.21 -4.85 -0.77
C LYS A 49 -13.29 -4.32 0.67
N LYS A 50 -13.25 -5.19 1.68
CA LYS A 50 -13.37 -4.81 3.11
C LYS A 50 -12.08 -4.29 3.78
N PRO A 51 -10.86 -4.80 3.48
CA PRO A 51 -9.64 -4.26 4.10
C PRO A 51 -9.30 -2.81 3.69
N LEU A 52 -9.66 -2.41 2.47
CA LEU A 52 -9.28 -1.10 1.93
C LEU A 52 -10.17 0.04 2.45
N SER A 53 -11.43 -0.22 2.83
CA SER A 53 -12.31 0.80 3.40
C SER A 53 -11.88 1.17 4.82
N ASP A 54 -11.60 0.15 5.63
CA ASP A 54 -11.30 0.33 7.05
C ASP A 54 -9.93 0.99 7.20
N LEU A 55 -8.94 0.58 6.41
CA LEU A 55 -7.63 1.23 6.38
C LEU A 55 -7.70 2.69 5.93
N LYS A 56 -8.57 3.02 4.94
CA LYS A 56 -8.77 4.41 4.51
C LYS A 56 -9.43 5.26 5.60
N LEU A 57 -10.38 4.69 6.34
CA LEU A 57 -11.04 5.34 7.46
C LEU A 57 -10.05 5.61 8.60
N GLU A 58 -9.25 4.63 8.96
CA GLU A 58 -8.21 4.76 9.98
C GLU A 58 -7.16 5.82 9.57
N LEU A 59 -6.73 5.81 8.30
CA LEU A 59 -5.80 6.80 7.77
C LEU A 59 -6.39 8.23 7.87
N SER A 60 -7.66 8.40 7.51
CA SER A 60 -8.39 9.66 7.67
C SER A 60 -8.41 10.12 9.13
N ARG A 61 -8.74 9.22 10.06
CA ARG A 61 -8.77 9.51 11.50
C ARG A 61 -7.39 9.96 12.00
N VAL A 62 -6.34 9.20 11.69
CA VAL A 62 -4.96 9.49 12.11
C VAL A 62 -4.47 10.82 11.54
N LYS A 63 -4.81 11.15 10.29
CA LYS A 63 -4.44 12.46 9.71
C LYS A 63 -5.11 13.63 10.41
N ARG A 64 -6.37 13.47 10.82
CA ARG A 64 -7.10 14.49 11.58
C ARG A 64 -6.46 14.69 12.96
N GLU A 65 -6.24 13.61 13.71
CA GLU A 65 -5.61 13.64 15.04
C GLU A 65 -4.21 14.25 14.98
N LEU A 66 -3.42 13.90 13.95
CA LEU A 66 -2.10 14.47 13.75
C LEU A 66 -2.15 15.99 13.50
N ALA A 67 -3.11 16.45 12.70
CA ALA A 67 -3.29 17.88 12.45
C ALA A 67 -3.66 18.64 13.73
N GLU A 68 -4.57 18.11 14.54
CA GLU A 68 -4.98 18.67 15.84
C GLU A 68 -3.77 18.80 16.79
N VAL A 69 -3.02 17.70 16.98
CA VAL A 69 -1.82 17.68 17.86
C VAL A 69 -0.75 18.65 17.37
N MET A 70 -0.55 18.75 16.05
CA MET A 70 0.40 19.72 15.49
C MET A 70 0.00 21.17 15.78
N MET A 71 -1.29 21.50 15.65
CA MET A 71 -1.80 22.83 15.96
C MET A 71 -1.60 23.18 17.44
N GLU A 72 -1.96 22.27 18.35
CA GLU A 72 -1.79 22.46 19.80
C GLU A 72 -0.32 22.66 20.17
N ARG A 73 0.57 21.80 19.64
CA ARG A 73 2.01 21.91 19.85
C ARG A 73 2.54 23.26 19.38
N ASP A 74 2.13 23.72 18.21
CA ASP A 74 2.62 24.98 17.64
C ASP A 74 2.06 26.20 18.38
N PHE A 75 0.84 26.10 18.90
CA PHE A 75 0.29 27.10 19.80
C PHE A 75 1.10 27.19 21.10
N ILE A 76 1.37 26.07 21.76
CA ILE A 76 2.17 26.03 23.00
C ILE A 76 3.58 26.59 22.76
N LYS A 77 4.21 26.26 21.65
CA LYS A 77 5.52 26.82 21.28
C LYS A 77 5.49 28.34 21.15
N LYS A 78 4.45 28.90 20.53
CA LYS A 78 4.27 30.36 20.41
C LYS A 78 4.09 31.00 21.79
N CYS A 79 3.27 30.40 22.66
CA CYS A 79 3.10 30.86 24.04
C CYS A 79 4.43 30.82 24.81
N ALA A 80 5.16 29.71 24.75
CA ALA A 80 6.46 29.57 25.41
C ALA A 80 7.46 30.63 24.92
N ALA A 81 7.50 30.90 23.61
CA ALA A 81 8.37 31.94 23.05
C ALA A 81 7.99 33.35 23.55
N TYR A 82 6.70 33.65 23.70
CA TYR A 82 6.25 34.92 24.29
C TYR A 82 6.70 35.05 25.75
N PHE A 83 6.51 34.01 26.57
CA PHE A 83 6.92 34.04 27.98
C PHE A 83 8.42 34.19 28.18
N VAL A 84 9.25 33.53 27.36
CA VAL A 84 10.71 33.70 27.41
C VAL A 84 11.10 35.15 27.09
N LYS A 85 10.43 35.81 26.15
CA LYS A 85 10.72 37.20 25.79
C LYS A 85 10.34 38.20 26.89
N GLU A 86 9.22 37.99 27.57
CA GLU A 86 8.73 38.90 28.63
C GLU A 86 9.43 38.70 29.99
N SER A 87 10.22 37.63 30.15
CA SER A 87 10.96 37.32 31.39
C SER A 87 12.45 37.71 31.33
N GLN A 88 12.86 38.39 30.26
CA GLN A 88 14.18 39.00 30.08
C GLN A 88 14.11 40.51 30.30
#